data_AF-A0A3R7KVN0-F1
#
_entry.id   AF-A0A3R7KVN0-F1
#
_cell.length_a   1.000
_cell.length_b   1.000
_cell.length_c   1.000
_cell.angle_alpha   90.00
_cell.angle_beta   90.00
_cell.angle_gamma   90.00
#
_symmetry.space_group_name_H-M   'P 1'
#
loop_
_entity.id
_entity.type
_entity.pdbx_description
1 polymer ?
#
loop_
_entity_poly.entity_id
_entity_poly.type
_entity_poly.pdbx_seq_one_letter_code
_entity_poly.pdbx_strand_id
1 'polypeptide(L)'
;MNRTVRYNAASSDVRREEHQNHLEVCNQVIIVMRHGERRDGAVGAPSEVDPPLTKEGTAQITKTAEKIRDILGEKQAKRLLLIVSPFLRTRQTAQELQRCGIGDAHHSLVDNTLCEVYGPLRIKSSTAPVLPDALVKNGLGKLPQWGESIELASERYVENMLRNSLSYPQNNLLLVTHGDAISAIVTAVYPMRIVYETEYLSFIVLKRAPTSGCDGGMGLYQLIGSSGVQWLEEAPTNSLADTCTAEIGNTSSSGTLAPNATRPPNLASCRYGHEDSNAIAIDDDWDVATEGRNDFSGISLLFRFMLIMSQLLTLPSWSDQVSAVMYTGVVIAVELVSVALPLSVLHCVQLDVTLSSVERIHKLTRRQIMLPGCIIGPRLQRCTLSLCVSLVKAFVIFVLCMTVALLAGLFYKLKFIIVMRESYAEVFASATKFFVFALFVVFDTCRRFYNVEHWV
;
A
#
# COMPACT_ATOMS: atom_id res chain seq x y z
N MET A 1 -39.96 23.69 68.67
CA MET A 1 -39.00 22.59 68.93
C MET A 1 -39.63 21.27 68.53
N ASN A 2 -39.33 20.72 67.36
CA ASN A 2 -38.89 19.33 67.17
C ASN A 2 -38.63 19.05 65.68
N ARG A 3 -37.54 18.30 65.46
CA ARG A 3 -36.84 18.05 64.20
C ARG A 3 -37.68 17.23 63.20
N THR A 4 -37.57 17.62 61.93
CA THR A 4 -37.65 16.67 60.81
C THR A 4 -36.39 16.83 59.98
N VAL A 5 -35.54 15.80 60.02
CA VAL A 5 -34.31 15.68 59.24
C VAL A 5 -34.70 15.34 57.79
N ARG A 6 -34.29 16.15 56.81
CA ARG A 6 -34.16 15.73 55.41
C ARG A 6 -32.68 15.70 55.06
N TYR A 7 -32.21 14.53 54.68
CA TYR A 7 -30.89 14.33 54.09
C TYR A 7 -30.86 14.98 52.71
N ASN A 8 -30.04 16.02 52.53
CA ASN A 8 -29.65 16.49 51.21
C ASN A 8 -28.39 15.74 50.78
N ALA A 9 -28.54 14.88 49.77
CA ALA A 9 -27.41 14.24 49.09
C ALA A 9 -26.67 15.27 48.24
N ALA A 10 -25.70 15.97 48.85
CA ALA A 10 -24.69 16.72 48.12
C ALA A 10 -23.51 15.78 47.84
N SER A 11 -23.46 15.18 46.65
CA SER A 11 -22.23 14.64 46.03
C SER A 11 -22.57 13.88 44.75
N SER A 12 -22.81 14.60 43.66
CA SER A 12 -22.77 13.98 42.32
C SER A 12 -22.52 14.95 41.16
N ASP A 13 -22.55 16.26 41.36
CA ASP A 13 -22.42 17.21 40.25
C ASP A 13 -20.99 17.54 39.84
N VAL A 14 -20.03 17.55 40.76
CA VAL A 14 -18.65 17.99 40.43
C VAL A 14 -17.89 16.95 39.59
N ARG A 15 -18.21 15.65 39.73
CA ARG A 15 -17.52 14.59 38.94
C ARG A 15 -18.10 14.38 37.54
N ARG A 16 -19.28 14.93 37.24
CA ARG A 16 -19.89 14.80 35.91
C ARG A 16 -19.38 15.86 34.93
N GLU A 17 -19.02 17.04 35.40
CA GLU A 17 -18.47 18.09 34.52
C GLU A 17 -17.02 17.80 34.08
N GLU A 18 -16.20 17.15 34.91
CA GLU A 18 -14.82 16.78 34.51
C GLU A 18 -14.76 15.60 33.53
N HIS A 19 -15.74 14.68 33.56
CA HIS A 19 -15.75 13.52 32.65
C HIS A 19 -16.44 13.79 31.31
N GLN A 20 -17.20 14.89 31.19
CA GLN A 20 -17.91 15.26 29.96
C GLN A 20 -17.05 16.11 29.00
N ASN A 21 -15.86 16.58 29.43
CA ASN A 21 -14.96 17.43 28.65
C ASN A 21 -13.86 16.68 27.87
N HIS A 22 -13.79 15.35 27.93
CA HIS A 22 -12.72 14.56 27.28
C HIS A 22 -13.12 13.83 25.99
N LEU A 23 -14.36 14.01 25.52
CA LEU A 23 -14.84 13.54 24.21
C LEU A 23 -15.30 14.72 23.37
N GLU A 24 -14.41 15.70 23.13
CA GLU A 24 -14.59 16.55 21.96
C GLU A 24 -14.51 15.66 20.72
N VAL A 25 -15.66 15.57 20.07
CA VAL A 25 -15.90 14.92 18.79
C VAL A 25 -15.05 15.65 17.73
N CYS A 26 -13.77 15.27 17.59
CA CYS A 26 -12.84 15.89 16.66
C CYS A 26 -13.28 15.65 15.20
N ASN A 27 -14.04 16.59 14.63
CA ASN A 27 -14.24 16.72 13.19
C ASN A 27 -12.93 17.21 12.55
N GLN A 28 -12.05 16.26 12.19
CA GLN A 28 -10.78 16.57 11.55
C GLN A 28 -10.93 16.59 10.02
N VAL A 29 -10.36 17.61 9.37
CA VAL A 29 -10.25 17.70 7.91
C VAL A 29 -8.82 17.41 7.46
N ILE A 30 -8.68 16.61 6.42
CA ILE A 30 -7.39 16.24 5.82
C ILE A 30 -7.46 16.54 4.34
N ILE A 31 -6.57 17.40 3.87
CA ILE A 31 -6.37 17.69 2.46
C ILE A 31 -5.14 16.92 1.99
N VAL A 32 -5.23 16.24 0.86
CA VAL A 32 -4.08 15.63 0.18
C VAL A 32 -3.91 16.31 -1.16
N MET A 33 -2.74 16.88 -1.41
CA MET A 33 -2.48 17.75 -2.54
C MET A 33 -1.24 17.31 -3.31
N ARG A 34 -1.32 17.33 -4.64
CA ARG A 34 -0.17 17.20 -5.53
C ARG A 34 0.57 18.54 -5.61
N HIS A 35 1.89 18.49 -5.61
CA HIS A 35 2.73 19.68 -5.83
C HIS A 35 2.42 20.44 -7.13
N GLY A 36 2.92 21.67 -7.23
CA GLY A 36 2.81 22.51 -8.43
C GLY A 36 3.58 21.99 -9.64
N GLU A 37 3.40 22.64 -10.78
CA GLU A 37 4.05 22.26 -12.02
C GLU A 37 5.58 22.26 -11.90
N ARG A 38 6.20 21.15 -12.32
CA ARG A 38 7.65 20.95 -12.29
C ARG A 38 8.32 21.55 -13.52
N ARG A 39 9.54 22.08 -13.35
CA ARG A 39 10.36 22.59 -14.45
C ARG A 39 10.66 21.55 -15.53
N ASP A 40 10.82 20.29 -15.15
CA ASP A 40 11.05 19.18 -16.08
C ASP A 40 9.75 18.53 -16.59
N GLY A 41 8.59 19.13 -16.29
CA GLY A 41 7.28 18.59 -16.63
C GLY A 41 6.88 18.76 -18.10
N ALA A 42 7.48 19.73 -18.80
CA ALA A 42 7.18 20.02 -20.20
C ALA A 42 7.76 18.95 -21.14
N VAL A 43 7.06 18.72 -22.26
CA VAL A 43 7.52 17.81 -23.31
C VAL A 43 8.89 18.29 -23.83
N GLY A 44 9.89 17.42 -23.77
CA GLY A 44 11.25 17.73 -24.22
C GLY A 44 12.12 18.49 -23.20
N ALA A 45 11.62 18.79 -22.00
CA ALA A 45 12.45 19.37 -20.95
C ALA A 45 13.52 18.38 -20.47
N PRO A 46 14.75 18.86 -20.15
CA PRO A 46 15.78 18.02 -19.54
C PRO A 46 15.27 17.35 -18.26
N SER A 47 15.59 16.08 -18.10
CA SER A 47 15.21 15.34 -16.89
C SER A 47 15.99 15.84 -15.69
N GLU A 48 15.28 16.08 -14.59
CA GLU A 48 15.88 16.46 -13.32
C GLU A 48 15.44 15.48 -12.25
N VAL A 49 16.36 15.20 -11.32
CA VAL A 49 16.14 14.23 -10.25
C VAL A 49 15.19 14.77 -9.18
N ASP A 50 15.37 16.03 -8.79
CA ASP A 50 14.46 16.77 -7.91
C ASP A 50 14.14 18.16 -8.48
N PRO A 51 13.31 18.23 -9.53
CA PRO A 51 13.00 19.46 -10.25
C PRO A 51 12.29 20.46 -9.34
N PRO A 52 12.65 21.76 -9.39
CA PRO A 52 11.87 22.81 -8.77
C PRO A 52 10.57 23.07 -9.53
N LEU A 53 9.72 23.92 -8.96
CA LEU A 53 8.52 24.43 -9.62
C LEU A 53 8.87 25.37 -10.79
N THR A 54 7.97 25.45 -11.78
CA THR A 54 7.95 26.54 -12.77
C THR A 54 7.49 27.85 -12.13
N LYS A 55 7.71 28.98 -12.83
CA LYS A 55 7.17 30.28 -12.40
C LYS A 55 5.64 30.28 -12.44
N GLU A 56 5.08 29.72 -13.51
CA GLU A 56 3.63 29.53 -13.68
C GLU A 56 3.06 28.61 -12.61
N GLY A 57 3.70 27.47 -12.34
CA GLY A 57 3.31 26.53 -11.28
C GLY A 57 3.32 27.18 -9.89
N THR A 58 4.27 28.09 -9.64
CA THR A 58 4.29 28.92 -8.42
C THR A 58 3.14 29.92 -8.38
N ALA A 59 2.89 30.64 -9.49
CA ALA A 59 1.82 31.64 -9.58
C ALA A 59 0.42 31.03 -9.45
N GLN A 60 0.21 29.79 -9.89
CA GLN A 60 -1.07 29.09 -9.76
C GLN A 60 -1.42 28.73 -8.31
N ILE A 61 -0.45 28.67 -7.39
CA ILE A 61 -0.66 28.33 -5.97
C ILE A 61 -1.60 29.34 -5.30
N THR A 62 -1.54 30.62 -5.67
CA THR A 62 -2.46 31.64 -5.12
C THR A 62 -3.92 31.30 -5.40
N LYS A 63 -4.24 30.86 -6.62
CA LYS A 63 -5.61 30.44 -6.98
C LYS A 63 -6.02 29.18 -6.24
N THR A 64 -5.09 28.25 -6.04
CA THR A 64 -5.36 27.03 -5.27
C THR A 64 -5.58 27.35 -3.78
N ALA A 65 -4.86 28.32 -3.22
CA ALA A 65 -5.06 28.79 -1.86
C ALA A 65 -6.44 29.45 -1.68
N GLU A 66 -6.94 30.20 -2.68
CA GLU A 66 -8.32 30.70 -2.70
C GLU A 66 -9.33 29.55 -2.63
N LYS A 67 -9.19 28.53 -3.49
CA LYS A 67 -10.07 27.34 -3.45
C LYS A 67 -10.07 26.63 -2.09
N ILE A 68 -8.92 26.50 -1.44
CA ILE A 68 -8.83 25.90 -0.08
C ILE A 68 -9.60 26.75 0.93
N ARG A 69 -9.47 28.08 0.85
CA ARG A 69 -10.19 29.02 1.72
C ARG A 69 -11.69 28.99 1.48
N ASP A 70 -12.13 28.84 0.24
CA ASP A 70 -13.55 28.71 -0.07
C ASP A 70 -14.17 27.45 0.56
N ILE A 71 -13.39 26.36 0.65
CA ILE A 71 -13.84 25.09 1.23
C ILE A 71 -13.81 25.12 2.78
N LEU A 72 -12.75 25.64 3.38
CA LEU A 72 -12.54 25.55 4.85
C LEU A 72 -12.90 26.83 5.62
N GLY A 73 -12.96 27.97 4.93
CA GLY A 73 -12.96 29.29 5.52
C GLY A 73 -11.56 29.75 5.96
N GLU A 74 -11.36 31.08 5.96
CA GLU A 74 -10.10 31.76 6.28
C GLU A 74 -9.44 31.26 7.58
N LYS A 75 -10.22 31.18 8.67
CA LYS A 75 -9.68 30.81 10.00
C LYS A 75 -9.15 29.37 10.04
N GLN A 76 -9.83 28.43 9.37
CA GLN A 76 -9.39 27.04 9.38
C GLN A 76 -8.23 26.82 8.42
N ALA A 77 -8.29 27.43 7.23
CA ALA A 77 -7.20 27.38 6.24
C ALA A 77 -5.89 27.88 6.84
N LYS A 78 -5.94 28.98 7.61
CA LYS A 78 -4.79 29.54 8.35
C LYS A 78 -4.15 28.57 9.35
N ARG A 79 -4.96 27.68 9.94
CA ARG A 79 -4.56 26.76 11.02
C ARG A 79 -4.23 25.34 10.52
N LEU A 80 -4.22 25.11 9.21
CA LEU A 80 -3.79 23.83 8.66
C LEU A 80 -2.37 23.51 9.09
N LEU A 81 -2.12 22.27 9.54
CA LEU A 81 -0.78 21.75 9.72
C LEU A 81 -0.30 21.15 8.39
N LEU A 82 0.70 21.77 7.79
CA LEU A 82 1.30 21.28 6.54
C LEU A 82 2.31 20.17 6.84
N ILE A 83 2.11 19.02 6.24
CA ILE A 83 3.05 17.89 6.28
C ILE A 83 3.45 17.58 4.84
N VAL A 84 4.75 17.60 4.57
CA VAL A 84 5.27 17.82 3.21
C VAL A 84 6.28 16.74 2.87
N SER A 85 6.23 16.24 1.64
CA SER A 85 7.29 15.34 1.15
C SER A 85 8.66 16.03 1.12
N PRO A 86 9.77 15.29 1.23
CA PRO A 86 11.11 15.88 1.26
C PRO A 86 11.57 16.45 -0.09
N PHE A 87 10.87 16.18 -1.19
CA PHE A 87 11.22 16.72 -2.51
C PHE A 87 11.08 18.25 -2.60
N LEU A 88 11.95 18.90 -3.37
CA LEU A 88 12.01 20.35 -3.50
C LEU A 88 10.68 20.95 -3.97
N ARG A 89 10.06 20.35 -4.99
CA ARG A 89 8.76 20.78 -5.52
C ARG A 89 7.63 20.81 -4.49
N THR A 90 7.57 19.81 -3.60
CA THR A 90 6.55 19.76 -2.52
C THR A 90 6.82 20.81 -1.47
N ARG A 91 8.10 21.01 -1.10
CA ARG A 91 8.52 22.07 -0.16
C ARG A 91 8.25 23.48 -0.69
N GLN A 92 8.55 23.74 -1.96
CA GLN A 92 8.24 25.02 -2.61
C GLN A 92 6.73 25.25 -2.65
N THR A 93 5.94 24.22 -2.98
CA THR A 93 4.47 24.35 -2.97
C THR A 93 3.96 24.72 -1.57
N ALA A 94 4.43 24.03 -0.53
CA ALA A 94 4.09 24.33 0.85
C ALA A 94 4.50 25.74 1.28
N GLN A 95 5.71 26.19 0.92
CA GLN A 95 6.20 27.53 1.25
C GLN A 95 5.33 28.63 0.63
N GLU A 96 4.94 28.49 -0.63
CA GLU A 96 4.09 29.47 -1.31
C GLU A 96 2.65 29.44 -0.79
N LEU A 97 2.13 28.26 -0.42
CA LEU A 97 0.85 28.13 0.29
C LEU A 97 0.86 28.93 1.60
N GLN A 98 1.92 28.80 2.40
CA GLN A 98 2.06 29.56 3.66
C GLN A 98 2.16 31.06 3.42
N ARG A 99 2.82 31.51 2.35
CA ARG A 99 2.81 32.94 1.96
C ARG A 99 1.42 33.43 1.56
N CYS A 100 0.56 32.55 1.06
CA CYS A 100 -0.85 32.83 0.76
C CYS A 100 -1.76 32.69 2.01
N GLY A 101 -1.20 32.52 3.22
CA GLY A 101 -1.96 32.41 4.46
C GLY A 101 -2.53 31.01 4.75
N ILE A 102 -2.11 29.98 4.00
CA ILE A 102 -2.55 28.59 4.22
C ILE A 102 -1.57 27.91 5.19
N GLY A 103 -2.06 27.57 6.38
CA GLY A 103 -1.24 26.94 7.43
C GLY A 103 -0.03 27.76 7.86
N ASP A 104 -0.13 29.09 7.78
CA ASP A 104 0.92 30.03 8.22
C ASP A 104 1.06 30.09 9.75
N ALA A 105 0.09 29.53 10.49
CA ALA A 105 0.10 29.47 11.95
C ALA A 105 1.08 28.41 12.50
N HIS A 106 1.58 27.52 11.65
CA HIS A 106 2.46 26.41 12.03
C HIS A 106 3.66 26.32 11.08
N HIS A 107 4.81 25.87 11.58
CA HIS A 107 5.88 25.45 10.68
C HIS A 107 5.49 24.16 9.97
N SER A 108 5.82 24.05 8.68
CA SER A 108 5.59 22.81 7.94
C SER A 108 6.51 21.71 8.46
N LEU A 109 5.98 20.49 8.51
CA LEU A 109 6.70 19.28 8.89
C LEU A 109 7.11 18.53 7.63
N VAL A 110 8.29 17.92 7.66
CA VAL A 110 8.75 17.05 6.58
C VAL A 110 8.47 15.61 6.97
N ASP A 111 7.88 14.85 6.06
CA ASP A 111 7.61 13.43 6.23
C ASP A 111 8.19 12.67 5.04
N ASN A 112 9.25 11.90 5.30
CA ASN A 112 9.94 11.13 4.29
C ASN A 112 9.04 10.07 3.65
N THR A 113 8.00 9.62 4.35
CA THR A 113 7.04 8.63 3.85
C THR A 113 6.01 9.22 2.91
N LEU A 114 5.93 10.56 2.73
CA LEU A 114 5.10 11.23 1.73
C LEU A 114 5.80 11.40 0.37
N CYS A 115 7.04 10.91 0.24
CA CYS A 115 7.84 11.06 -0.98
C CYS A 115 7.18 10.37 -2.17
N GLU A 116 7.60 10.76 -3.38
CA GLU A 116 7.17 10.17 -4.66
C GLU A 116 7.35 8.65 -4.66
N VAL A 117 6.74 7.93 -5.60
CA VAL A 117 7.11 6.53 -5.87
C VAL A 117 8.63 6.50 -6.09
N TYR A 118 9.33 5.96 -5.10
CA TYR A 118 10.75 6.17 -4.88
C TYR A 118 11.55 5.20 -5.73
N GLY A 119 11.62 5.52 -7.03
CA GLY A 119 12.32 4.70 -8.00
C GLY A 119 12.21 5.24 -9.42
N PRO A 120 12.82 4.55 -10.39
CA PRO A 120 12.92 4.99 -11.78
C PRO A 120 11.57 5.08 -12.50
N LEU A 121 10.49 4.54 -11.92
CA LEU A 121 9.13 4.63 -12.47
C LEU A 121 8.58 6.07 -12.46
N ARG A 122 8.90 6.87 -11.43
CA ARG A 122 8.41 8.26 -11.29
C ARG A 122 9.50 9.30 -11.12
N ILE A 123 10.72 8.87 -10.78
CA ILE A 123 11.90 9.73 -10.69
C ILE A 123 12.75 9.46 -11.93
N LYS A 124 13.00 10.51 -12.72
CA LYS A 124 13.74 10.41 -14.00
C LYS A 124 15.25 10.27 -13.77
N SER A 125 15.64 9.21 -13.07
CA SER A 125 17.01 8.92 -12.65
C SER A 125 17.19 7.41 -12.51
N SER A 126 18.41 6.90 -12.79
CA SER A 126 18.79 5.51 -12.49
C SER A 126 19.15 5.31 -11.03
N THR A 127 19.54 6.38 -10.32
CA THR A 127 19.96 6.35 -8.91
C THR A 127 19.03 7.19 -8.04
N ALA A 128 19.02 6.87 -6.74
CA ALA A 128 18.27 7.59 -5.74
C ALA A 128 18.62 9.09 -5.71
N PRO A 129 17.62 9.98 -5.52
CA PRO A 129 17.87 11.40 -5.36
C PRO A 129 18.71 11.66 -4.11
N VAL A 130 19.75 12.48 -4.27
CA VAL A 130 20.54 12.99 -3.15
C VAL A 130 19.78 14.15 -2.51
N LEU A 131 19.02 13.85 -1.47
CA LEU A 131 18.32 14.84 -0.67
C LEU A 131 19.22 15.31 0.48
N PRO A 132 19.10 16.57 0.96
CA PRO A 132 19.95 17.05 2.05
C PRO A 132 19.84 16.18 3.30
N ASP A 133 20.98 15.73 3.84
CA ASP A 133 21.05 14.85 5.00
C ASP A 133 20.23 15.34 6.20
N ALA A 134 20.37 16.63 6.53
CA ALA A 134 19.63 17.23 7.63
C ALA A 134 18.12 17.24 7.40
N LEU A 135 17.67 17.31 6.14
CA LEU A 135 16.26 17.26 5.79
C LEU A 135 15.69 15.86 6.03
N VAL A 136 16.41 14.84 5.55
CA VAL A 136 15.97 13.44 5.67
C VAL A 136 16.06 12.97 7.12
N LYS A 137 17.17 13.25 7.82
CA LYS A 137 17.38 12.85 9.22
C LYS A 137 16.38 13.47 10.19
N ASN A 138 15.95 14.71 9.93
CA ASN A 138 14.95 15.40 10.76
C ASN A 138 13.51 15.16 10.29
N GLY A 139 13.30 14.51 9.15
CA GLY A 139 11.98 14.18 8.62
C GLY A 139 11.33 13.02 9.38
N LEU A 140 10.00 13.02 9.42
CA LEU A 140 9.21 11.92 9.98
C LEU A 140 9.36 10.67 9.10
N GLY A 141 9.53 9.51 9.75
CA GLY A 141 9.71 8.24 9.07
C GLY A 141 10.98 8.15 8.21
N LYS A 142 11.16 7.02 7.53
CA LYS A 142 12.31 6.79 6.64
C LYS A 142 11.89 6.93 5.18
N LEU A 143 12.84 7.29 4.31
CA LEU A 143 12.62 7.18 2.87
C LEU A 143 12.35 5.70 2.51
N PRO A 144 11.52 5.44 1.49
CA PRO A 144 11.29 4.09 1.00
C PRO A 144 12.56 3.50 0.38
N GLN A 145 12.52 2.20 0.09
CA GLN A 145 13.59 1.58 -0.68
C GLN A 145 13.56 2.09 -2.12
N TRP A 146 14.73 2.41 -2.66
CA TRP A 146 14.87 2.77 -4.08
C TRP A 146 14.40 1.62 -4.98
N GLY A 147 13.52 1.93 -5.93
CA GLY A 147 12.87 0.95 -6.79
C GLY A 147 11.62 0.31 -6.18
N GLU A 148 10.95 0.97 -5.23
CA GLU A 148 9.65 0.47 -4.73
C GLU A 148 8.61 0.35 -5.86
N SER A 149 7.68 -0.59 -5.71
CA SER A 149 6.58 -0.76 -6.66
C SER A 149 5.46 0.26 -6.41
N ILE A 150 4.59 0.47 -7.40
CA ILE A 150 3.42 1.35 -7.28
C ILE A 150 2.49 0.85 -6.16
N GLU A 151 2.36 -0.46 -5.99
CA GLU A 151 1.54 -1.06 -4.93
C GLU A 151 2.12 -0.78 -3.53
N LEU A 152 3.44 -0.91 -3.35
CA LEU A 152 4.10 -0.59 -2.09
C LEU A 152 4.00 0.90 -1.76
N ALA A 153 4.18 1.77 -2.76
CA ALA A 153 3.99 3.20 -2.60
C ALA A 153 2.53 3.52 -2.23
N SER A 154 1.55 2.85 -2.85
CA SER A 154 0.12 3.02 -2.56
C SER A 154 -0.24 2.62 -1.13
N GLU A 155 0.23 1.47 -0.66
CA GLU A 155 0.08 1.02 0.75
C GLU A 155 0.65 2.07 1.70
N ARG A 156 1.88 2.55 1.42
CA ARG A 156 2.57 3.59 2.20
C ARG A 156 1.82 4.92 2.22
N TYR A 157 1.24 5.37 1.09
CA TYR A 157 0.45 6.60 1.03
C TYR A 157 -0.84 6.52 1.87
N VAL A 158 -1.49 5.37 1.89
CA VAL A 158 -2.68 5.18 2.72
C VAL A 158 -2.29 5.14 4.20
N GLU A 159 -1.26 4.37 4.54
CA GLU A 159 -0.77 4.23 5.91
C GLU A 159 -0.28 5.57 6.48
N ASN A 160 0.47 6.35 5.70
CA ASN A 160 0.99 7.64 6.17
C ASN A 160 -0.13 8.67 6.39
N MET A 161 -1.20 8.65 5.60
CA MET A 161 -2.35 9.53 5.78
C MET A 161 -3.06 9.19 7.09
N LEU A 162 -3.29 7.90 7.34
CA LEU A 162 -3.86 7.39 8.59
C LEU A 162 -2.96 7.70 9.79
N ARG A 163 -1.65 7.47 9.68
CA ARG A 163 -0.69 7.74 10.76
C ARG A 163 -0.67 9.23 11.10
N ASN A 164 -0.60 10.11 10.10
CA ASN A 164 -0.56 11.55 10.33
C ASN A 164 -1.88 12.07 10.91
N SER A 165 -3.04 11.62 10.42
CA SER A 165 -4.35 12.01 10.99
C SER A 165 -4.49 11.59 12.46
N LEU A 166 -3.99 10.40 12.82
CA LEU A 166 -4.00 9.87 14.18
C LEU A 166 -2.97 10.54 15.09
N SER A 167 -1.81 10.94 14.55
CA SER A 167 -0.73 11.59 15.32
C SER A 167 -1.05 13.04 15.64
N TYR A 168 -1.88 13.70 14.82
CA TYR A 168 -2.27 15.10 14.97
C TYR A 168 -3.80 15.26 15.05
N PRO A 169 -4.49 14.61 16.01
CA PRO A 169 -5.95 14.52 16.02
C PRO A 169 -6.65 15.88 16.24
N GLN A 170 -5.93 16.87 16.76
CA GLN A 170 -6.43 18.22 17.03
C GLN A 170 -6.16 19.21 15.89
N ASN A 171 -5.47 18.78 14.84
CA ASN A 171 -5.12 19.62 13.69
C ASN A 171 -5.84 19.15 12.44
N ASN A 172 -6.39 20.09 11.68
CA ASN A 172 -6.68 19.86 10.27
C ASN A 172 -5.35 19.79 9.52
N LEU A 173 -5.24 18.85 8.58
CA LEU A 173 -3.97 18.53 7.92
C LEU A 173 -4.01 18.92 6.45
N LEU A 174 -2.86 19.35 5.92
CA LEU A 174 -2.61 19.48 4.49
C LEU A 174 -1.35 18.70 4.13
N LEU A 175 -1.53 17.54 3.51
CA LEU A 175 -0.45 16.69 3.03
C LEU A 175 -0.04 17.13 1.62
N VAL A 176 1.14 17.71 1.47
CA VAL A 176 1.68 18.14 0.16
C VAL A 176 2.64 17.07 -0.37
N THR A 177 2.17 16.34 -1.39
CA THR A 177 2.78 15.11 -1.93
C THR A 177 2.65 15.08 -3.46
N HIS A 178 2.49 13.89 -4.05
CA HIS A 178 2.53 13.61 -5.48
C HIS A 178 1.19 13.02 -5.97
N GLY A 179 1.02 12.90 -7.28
CA GLY A 179 -0.26 12.48 -7.89
C GLY A 179 -0.68 11.06 -7.50
N ASP A 180 0.27 10.12 -7.42
CA ASP A 180 -0.01 8.72 -7.07
C ASP A 180 -0.59 8.58 -5.65
N ALA A 181 -0.23 9.47 -4.73
CA ALA A 181 -0.78 9.46 -3.37
C ALA A 181 -2.28 9.77 -3.36
N ILE A 182 -2.73 10.73 -4.18
CA ILE A 182 -4.15 11.06 -4.32
C ILE A 182 -4.89 9.83 -4.85
N SER A 183 -4.39 9.21 -5.91
CA SER A 183 -4.98 8.00 -6.49
C SER A 183 -5.10 6.88 -5.45
N ALA A 184 -4.01 6.56 -4.76
CA ALA A 184 -3.97 5.50 -3.76
C ALA A 184 -5.00 5.74 -2.64
N ILE A 185 -5.10 6.98 -2.15
CA ILE A 185 -6.00 7.35 -1.07
C ILE A 185 -7.46 7.33 -1.52
N VAL A 186 -7.78 7.88 -2.70
CA VAL A 186 -9.15 7.83 -3.24
C VAL A 186 -9.61 6.39 -3.42
N THR A 187 -8.80 5.54 -4.05
CA THR A 187 -9.13 4.11 -4.25
C THR A 187 -9.25 3.36 -2.92
N ALA A 188 -8.47 3.73 -1.91
CA ALA A 188 -8.61 3.13 -0.58
C ALA A 188 -9.90 3.54 0.15
N VAL A 189 -10.37 4.80 0.02
CA VAL A 189 -11.67 5.21 0.59
C VAL A 189 -12.84 4.67 -0.23
N TYR A 190 -12.73 4.74 -1.56
CA TYR A 190 -13.77 4.38 -2.52
C TYR A 190 -13.21 3.37 -3.54
N PRO A 191 -13.25 2.07 -3.25
CA PRO A 191 -12.68 1.04 -4.13
C PRO A 191 -13.25 1.01 -5.55
N MET A 192 -14.47 1.54 -5.74
CA MET A 192 -15.12 1.64 -7.05
C MET A 192 -14.70 2.88 -7.85
N ARG A 193 -13.85 3.76 -7.29
CA ARG A 193 -13.33 4.95 -7.95
C ARG A 193 -11.90 4.72 -8.43
N ILE A 194 -11.74 4.75 -9.75
CA ILE A 194 -10.43 4.65 -10.41
C ILE A 194 -10.03 6.04 -10.86
N VAL A 195 -9.04 6.64 -10.18
CA VAL A 195 -8.47 7.93 -10.55
C VAL A 195 -7.60 7.75 -11.80
N TYR A 196 -7.93 8.46 -12.88
CA TYR A 196 -7.18 8.41 -14.13
C TYR A 196 -6.40 9.69 -14.42
N GLU A 197 -6.77 10.81 -13.78
CA GLU A 197 -6.08 12.08 -13.94
C GLU A 197 -5.96 12.83 -12.61
N THR A 198 -4.76 13.35 -12.35
CA THR A 198 -4.47 14.28 -11.27
C THR A 198 -3.66 15.43 -11.85
N GLU A 199 -4.22 16.64 -11.90
CA GLU A 199 -3.50 17.83 -12.41
C GLU A 199 -2.47 18.34 -11.38
N TYR A 200 -1.51 19.18 -11.80
CA TYR A 200 -0.68 19.89 -10.83
C TYR A 200 -1.55 20.76 -9.91
N LEU A 201 -1.18 20.84 -8.62
CA LEU A 201 -1.99 21.51 -7.58
C LEU A 201 -3.38 20.91 -7.35
N SER A 202 -3.68 19.74 -7.92
CA SER A 202 -4.90 19.01 -7.60
C SER A 202 -4.90 18.56 -6.15
N PHE A 203 -6.09 18.46 -5.56
CA PHE A 203 -6.25 18.00 -4.20
C PHE A 203 -7.60 17.33 -3.96
N ILE A 204 -7.63 16.50 -2.91
CA ILE A 204 -8.86 15.93 -2.33
C ILE A 204 -9.01 16.44 -0.90
N VAL A 205 -10.25 16.53 -0.44
CA VAL A 205 -10.60 16.94 0.92
C VAL A 205 -11.37 15.82 1.59
N LEU A 206 -10.79 15.25 2.63
CA LEU A 206 -11.36 14.18 3.44
C LEU A 206 -11.81 14.74 4.78
N LYS A 207 -12.99 14.34 5.23
CA LYS A 207 -13.46 14.55 6.60
C LYS A 207 -13.37 13.25 7.36
N ARG A 208 -12.72 13.26 8.52
CA ARG A 208 -12.69 12.12 9.43
C ARG A 208 -13.90 12.16 10.34
N ALA A 209 -14.66 11.06 10.36
CA ALA A 209 -15.80 10.85 11.22
C ALA A 209 -15.36 10.70 12.69
N PRO A 210 -16.19 11.14 13.64
CA PRO A 210 -15.89 10.98 15.05
C PRO A 210 -15.86 9.50 15.42
N THR A 211 -14.79 9.05 16.07
CA THR A 211 -14.67 7.67 16.52
C THR A 211 -15.55 7.45 17.74
N SER A 212 -16.68 6.76 17.60
CA SER A 212 -17.47 6.26 18.74
C SER A 212 -16.93 4.94 19.31
N GLY A 213 -15.90 4.35 18.71
CA GLY A 213 -15.21 3.16 19.20
C GLY A 213 -14.27 2.53 18.16
N CYS A 214 -13.18 1.94 18.67
CA CYS A 214 -12.25 0.91 18.16
C CYS A 214 -11.92 0.69 16.66
N ASP A 215 -12.38 1.48 15.69
CA ASP A 215 -12.08 1.23 14.28
C ASP A 215 -11.39 2.43 13.61
N GLY A 216 -10.06 2.55 13.78
CA GLY A 216 -9.20 3.60 13.20
C GLY A 216 -8.96 3.45 11.69
N GLY A 217 -10.02 3.26 10.92
CA GLY A 217 -9.98 2.79 9.55
C GLY A 217 -10.30 3.77 8.45
N MET A 218 -10.12 3.32 7.19
CA MET A 218 -10.49 4.10 6.01
C MET A 218 -12.00 4.40 5.95
N GLY A 219 -12.84 3.53 6.53
CA GLY A 219 -14.29 3.76 6.66
C GLY A 219 -14.69 4.93 7.57
N LEU A 220 -13.73 5.55 8.26
CA LEU A 220 -13.96 6.82 8.98
C LEU A 220 -13.80 8.04 8.08
N TYR A 221 -13.26 7.92 6.87
CA TYR A 221 -12.96 9.06 6.04
C TYR A 221 -14.01 9.20 4.94
N GLN A 222 -14.52 10.41 4.79
CA GLN A 222 -15.47 10.75 3.74
C GLN A 222 -14.84 11.80 2.84
N LEU A 223 -14.86 11.58 1.52
CA LEU A 223 -14.50 12.61 0.55
C LEU A 223 -15.61 13.66 0.52
N ILE A 224 -15.26 14.90 0.87
CA ILE A 224 -16.19 16.03 0.93
C ILE A 224 -15.91 17.09 -0.15
N GLY A 225 -14.80 16.96 -0.88
CA GLY A 225 -14.47 17.87 -1.97
C GLY A 225 -13.20 17.44 -2.72
N SER A 226 -13.00 17.98 -3.91
CA SER A 226 -11.78 17.80 -4.70
C SER A 226 -11.60 18.96 -5.70
N SER A 227 -10.40 19.10 -6.25
CA SER A 227 -10.12 20.00 -7.38
C SER A 227 -9.03 19.41 -8.26
N GLY A 228 -9.23 19.40 -9.58
CA GLY A 228 -8.24 18.91 -10.54
C GLY A 228 -7.97 17.39 -10.48
N VAL A 229 -8.91 16.62 -9.94
CA VAL A 229 -8.84 15.14 -9.84
C VAL A 229 -10.04 14.57 -10.58
N GLN A 230 -9.81 13.58 -11.45
CA GLN A 230 -10.87 12.91 -12.20
C GLN A 230 -10.82 11.40 -11.99
N TRP A 231 -11.99 10.77 -11.85
CA TRP A 231 -12.11 9.33 -11.66
C TRP A 231 -13.29 8.74 -12.45
N LEU A 232 -13.19 7.44 -12.74
CA LEU A 232 -14.27 6.63 -13.24
C LEU A 232 -14.92 5.88 -12.08
N GLU A 233 -16.25 5.77 -12.10
CA GLU A 233 -16.99 4.90 -11.20
C GLU A 233 -17.33 3.59 -11.92
N GLU A 234 -16.80 2.48 -11.43
CA GLU A 234 -17.22 1.16 -11.88
C GLU A 234 -18.58 0.84 -11.24
N ALA A 235 -19.66 0.78 -12.03
CA ALA A 235 -21.00 0.47 -11.51
C ALA A 235 -21.12 -1.02 -11.08
N PRO A 236 -21.92 -1.32 -10.05
CA PRO A 236 -23.34 -1.57 -10.32
C PRO A 236 -24.27 -0.71 -9.43
N THR A 237 -25.29 -0.17 -10.08
CA THR A 237 -26.38 0.64 -9.50
C THR A 237 -27.03 -0.02 -8.27
N ASN A 238 -27.36 0.83 -7.29
CA ASN A 238 -28.23 0.66 -6.11
C ASN A 238 -27.50 0.58 -4.76
N SER A 239 -27.03 1.72 -4.26
CA SER A 239 -27.07 1.96 -2.81
C SER A 239 -27.27 3.45 -2.51
N LEU A 240 -28.11 3.74 -1.52
CA LEU A 240 -28.68 5.04 -1.14
C LEU A 240 -27.68 6.02 -0.48
N ALA A 241 -26.40 6.01 -0.86
CA ALA A 241 -25.36 6.81 -0.20
C ALA A 241 -24.86 8.02 -1.01
N ASP A 242 -25.37 8.25 -2.22
CA ASP A 242 -24.91 9.37 -3.05
C ASP A 242 -25.83 10.58 -2.95
N THR A 243 -25.60 11.37 -1.92
CA THR A 243 -26.04 12.77 -1.89
C THR A 243 -25.05 13.55 -1.06
N CYS A 244 -23.95 14.01 -1.68
CA CYS A 244 -23.15 15.22 -1.35
C CYS A 244 -21.79 15.15 -2.05
N THR A 245 -21.75 15.28 -3.38
CA THR A 245 -20.53 15.70 -4.09
C THR A 245 -20.90 16.91 -4.94
N ALA A 246 -20.70 18.10 -4.38
CA ALA A 246 -20.82 19.33 -5.15
C ALA A 246 -19.48 19.59 -5.84
N GLU A 247 -19.41 19.31 -7.14
CA GLU A 247 -18.35 19.84 -7.99
C GLU A 247 -18.53 21.36 -8.12
N ILE A 248 -17.54 22.13 -7.71
CA ILE A 248 -17.54 23.58 -7.91
C ILE A 248 -16.89 23.88 -9.27
N GLY A 249 -17.73 24.01 -10.31
CA GLY A 249 -17.54 24.98 -11.41
C GLY A 249 -17.23 24.49 -12.84
N ASN A 250 -18.30 24.34 -13.63
CA ASN A 250 -18.50 24.69 -15.07
C ASN A 250 -17.65 24.03 -16.19
N THR A 251 -18.14 22.92 -16.76
CA THR A 251 -18.88 22.87 -18.05
C THR A 251 -19.23 21.42 -18.38
N SER A 252 -20.51 21.15 -18.57
CA SER A 252 -21.04 19.87 -19.00
C SER A 252 -20.90 19.70 -20.51
N SER A 253 -20.38 18.56 -20.95
CA SER A 253 -20.81 17.97 -22.23
C SER A 253 -20.86 16.46 -22.09
N SER A 254 -22.08 15.97 -21.88
CA SER A 254 -22.46 14.56 -21.96
C SER A 254 -22.70 14.18 -23.43
N GLY A 255 -22.11 13.05 -23.84
CA GLY A 255 -22.57 12.15 -24.89
C GLY A 255 -22.46 12.62 -26.36
N THR A 256 -21.76 11.85 -27.20
CA THR A 256 -22.35 10.89 -28.16
C THR A 256 -21.25 10.35 -29.11
N LEU A 257 -21.22 9.03 -29.30
CA LEU A 257 -20.40 8.34 -30.30
C LEU A 257 -20.85 8.64 -31.74
N ALA A 258 -19.89 8.89 -32.64
CA ALA A 258 -19.70 8.34 -34.01
C ALA A 258 -18.97 9.38 -34.95
N PRO A 259 -18.52 9.02 -36.18
CA PRO A 259 -17.10 8.80 -36.49
C PRO A 259 -16.56 9.70 -37.63
N ASN A 260 -15.27 9.54 -37.93
CA ASN A 260 -14.48 10.14 -39.03
C ASN A 260 -14.07 11.62 -38.86
N ALA A 261 -12.77 11.87 -38.69
CA ALA A 261 -11.88 12.25 -39.79
C ALA A 261 -10.52 12.76 -39.27
N THR A 262 -9.50 12.50 -40.08
CA THR A 262 -8.23 13.25 -40.22
C THR A 262 -7.15 13.14 -39.14
N ARG A 263 -6.12 12.34 -39.50
CA ARG A 263 -4.71 12.44 -39.11
C ARG A 263 -4.22 13.88 -38.92
N PRO A 264 -3.31 14.14 -37.96
CA PRO A 264 -2.25 15.12 -38.15
C PRO A 264 -0.97 14.43 -38.69
N PRO A 265 -0.17 15.12 -39.53
CA PRO A 265 1.01 14.56 -40.19
C PRO A 265 2.32 14.87 -39.44
N ASN A 266 3.35 14.11 -39.81
CA ASN A 266 4.78 14.45 -39.77
C ASN A 266 5.50 14.49 -38.40
N LEU A 267 5.94 13.31 -37.96
CA LEU A 267 7.15 13.18 -37.15
C LEU A 267 8.35 13.06 -38.10
N ALA A 268 9.05 14.17 -38.30
CA ALA A 268 10.32 14.20 -39.03
C ALA A 268 11.45 13.65 -38.15
N SER A 269 12.33 12.91 -38.83
CA SER A 269 13.38 12.06 -38.32
C SER A 269 14.68 12.80 -37.94
N CYS A 270 15.55 12.04 -37.25
CA CYS A 270 17.00 12.21 -37.11
C CYS A 270 17.44 13.26 -36.07
N ARG A 271 18.52 13.06 -35.29
CA ARG A 271 19.71 12.22 -35.47
C ARG A 271 20.41 12.03 -34.10
N TYR A 272 20.98 10.84 -33.91
CA TYR A 272 21.84 10.40 -32.80
C TYR A 272 23.21 11.11 -32.75
N GLY A 273 23.76 11.22 -31.54
CA GLY A 273 25.19 11.25 -31.17
C GLY A 273 25.27 11.01 -29.65
N HIS A 274 25.79 9.89 -29.10
CA HIS A 274 27.21 9.48 -28.96
C HIS A 274 28.07 10.63 -28.41
N GLU A 275 28.83 10.55 -27.32
CA GLU A 275 29.26 9.47 -26.42
C GLU A 275 29.97 10.13 -25.20
N ASP A 276 30.52 9.28 -24.31
CA ASP A 276 31.55 9.53 -23.27
C ASP A 276 31.02 9.84 -21.85
N SER A 277 30.91 8.89 -20.92
CA SER A 277 31.89 7.94 -20.33
C SER A 277 32.97 8.63 -19.47
N ASN A 278 32.90 8.39 -18.15
CA ASN A 278 33.98 8.06 -17.20
C ASN A 278 33.54 8.42 -15.77
N ALA A 279 33.12 7.44 -14.96
CA ALA A 279 33.97 6.60 -14.10
C ALA A 279 34.39 7.31 -12.80
N ILE A 280 34.07 6.70 -11.66
CA ILE A 280 35.03 6.23 -10.63
C ILE A 280 34.23 5.66 -9.45
N ALA A 281 34.45 4.37 -9.21
CA ALA A 281 34.06 3.62 -8.03
C ALA A 281 35.10 3.81 -6.93
N ILE A 282 34.67 3.94 -5.66
CA ILE A 282 35.47 3.54 -4.49
C ILE A 282 34.52 2.98 -3.42
N ASP A 283 34.94 1.82 -2.92
CA ASP A 283 34.38 0.88 -1.95
C ASP A 283 34.08 1.42 -0.54
N ASP A 284 33.10 0.75 0.07
CA ASP A 284 33.00 0.18 1.42
C ASP A 284 33.49 0.95 2.65
N ASP A 285 32.58 1.18 3.60
CA ASP A 285 32.62 0.45 4.88
C ASP A 285 31.22 0.50 5.55
N TRP A 286 30.64 -0.68 5.76
CA TRP A 286 29.36 -0.91 6.45
C TRP A 286 29.71 -1.58 7.78
N ASP A 287 29.30 -1.01 8.92
CA ASP A 287 28.76 -1.85 9.99
C ASP A 287 28.06 -1.08 11.11
N VAL A 288 27.11 -1.78 11.72
CA VAL A 288 26.42 -1.51 13.01
C VAL A 288 25.12 -0.68 12.95
N ALA A 289 23.98 -1.38 12.77
CA ALA A 289 22.79 -1.28 13.64
C ALA A 289 21.60 -2.13 13.07
N THR A 290 21.65 -3.45 13.23
CA THR A 290 20.68 -4.44 12.70
C THR A 290 19.88 -5.17 13.78
N GLU A 291 19.81 -4.68 15.02
CA GLU A 291 19.24 -5.48 16.13
C GLU A 291 17.72 -5.40 16.33
N GLY A 292 16.97 -4.61 15.56
CA GLY A 292 15.50 -4.49 15.74
C GLY A 292 14.62 -5.21 14.70
N ARG A 293 15.21 -5.72 13.60
CA ARG A 293 14.45 -6.27 12.45
C ARG A 293 14.46 -7.80 12.39
N ASN A 294 15.32 -8.45 13.15
CA ASN A 294 15.56 -9.89 13.04
C ASN A 294 14.51 -10.77 13.73
N ASP A 295 13.85 -10.29 14.79
CA ASP A 295 12.92 -11.13 15.57
C ASP A 295 11.62 -11.48 14.80
N PHE A 296 11.08 -10.55 14.01
CA PHE A 296 9.86 -10.78 13.23
C PHE A 296 10.10 -11.66 11.98
N SER A 297 11.30 -11.58 11.40
CA SER A 297 11.76 -12.49 10.34
C SER A 297 11.97 -13.91 10.89
N GLY A 298 12.51 -14.02 12.11
CA GLY A 298 12.86 -15.28 12.75
C GLY A 298 11.69 -16.23 12.96
N ILE A 299 10.52 -15.74 13.41
CA ILE A 299 9.35 -16.60 13.67
C ILE A 299 8.74 -17.13 12.35
N SER A 300 8.67 -16.30 11.30
CA SER A 300 8.21 -16.72 9.98
C SER A 300 9.15 -17.77 9.37
N LEU A 301 10.47 -17.56 9.49
CA LEU A 301 11.49 -18.53 9.08
C LEU A 301 11.41 -19.83 9.88
N LEU A 302 11.13 -19.74 11.19
CA LEU A 302 10.94 -20.90 12.05
C LEU A 302 9.75 -21.76 11.58
N PHE A 303 8.62 -21.16 11.23
CA PHE A 303 7.49 -21.91 10.67
C PHE A 303 7.81 -22.55 9.31
N ARG A 304 8.58 -21.88 8.44
CA ARG A 304 9.06 -22.47 7.18
C ARG A 304 9.98 -23.66 7.43
N PHE A 305 10.88 -23.55 8.42
CA PHE A 305 11.74 -24.65 8.83
C PHE A 305 10.93 -25.82 9.38
N MET A 306 9.97 -25.58 10.28
CA MET A 306 9.06 -26.61 10.79
C MET A 306 8.27 -27.28 9.66
N LEU A 307 7.78 -26.50 8.70
CA LEU A 307 7.10 -27.02 7.51
C LEU A 307 8.03 -27.94 6.71
N ILE A 308 9.24 -27.50 6.34
CA ILE A 308 10.18 -28.33 5.57
C ILE A 308 10.54 -29.61 6.34
N MET A 309 10.87 -29.48 7.63
CA MET A 309 11.21 -30.62 8.49
C MET A 309 10.06 -31.61 8.61
N SER A 310 8.82 -31.12 8.67
CA SER A 310 7.65 -32.01 8.69
C SER A 310 7.51 -32.81 7.40
N GLN A 311 7.92 -32.27 6.25
CA GLN A 311 7.82 -32.96 4.96
C GLN A 311 8.97 -33.94 4.72
N LEU A 312 10.09 -33.85 5.45
CA LEU A 312 11.12 -34.89 5.44
C LEU A 312 10.62 -36.23 5.99
N LEU A 313 9.56 -36.22 6.81
CA LEU A 313 8.90 -37.44 7.30
C LEU A 313 8.21 -38.23 6.17
N THR A 314 8.06 -37.65 4.97
CA THR A 314 7.57 -38.38 3.81
C THR A 314 8.58 -39.44 3.32
N LEU A 315 9.89 -39.20 3.46
CA LEU A 315 10.93 -40.14 2.98
C LEU A 315 10.80 -41.56 3.55
N PRO A 316 10.71 -41.77 4.88
CA PRO A 316 10.52 -43.12 5.43
C PRO A 316 9.08 -43.64 5.30
N SER A 317 8.10 -42.76 5.09
CA SER A 317 6.67 -43.12 5.08
C SER A 317 6.15 -43.50 3.69
N TRP A 318 6.88 -43.11 2.64
CA TRP A 318 6.53 -43.39 1.26
C TRP A 318 7.10 -44.73 0.79
N SER A 319 6.26 -45.54 0.16
CA SER A 319 6.63 -46.79 -0.50
C SER A 319 7.68 -46.57 -1.61
N ASP A 320 7.44 -45.60 -2.50
CA ASP A 320 8.35 -45.23 -3.56
C ASP A 320 9.27 -44.07 -3.16
N GLN A 321 10.55 -44.39 -2.97
CA GLN A 321 11.56 -43.44 -2.55
C GLN A 321 11.81 -42.33 -3.58
N VAL A 322 11.67 -42.62 -4.87
CA VAL A 322 11.88 -41.62 -5.93
C VAL A 322 10.78 -40.56 -5.91
N SER A 323 9.52 -40.97 -5.77
CA SER A 323 8.38 -40.07 -5.59
C SER A 323 8.52 -39.18 -4.35
N ALA A 324 9.00 -39.75 -3.24
CA ALA A 324 9.18 -39.03 -1.99
C ALA A 324 10.27 -37.96 -2.08
N VAL A 325 11.41 -38.29 -2.66
CA VAL A 325 12.51 -37.34 -2.90
C VAL A 325 12.08 -36.23 -3.84
N MET A 326 11.34 -36.57 -4.90
CA MET A 326 10.81 -35.58 -5.85
C MET A 326 9.82 -34.61 -5.18
N TYR A 327 8.84 -35.14 -4.43
CA TYR A 327 7.89 -34.30 -3.69
C TYR A 327 8.60 -33.38 -2.70
N THR A 328 9.47 -33.94 -1.87
CA THR A 328 10.23 -33.19 -0.86
C THR A 328 11.12 -32.14 -1.51
N GLY A 329 11.78 -32.48 -2.63
CA GLY A 329 12.59 -31.55 -3.40
C GLY A 329 11.78 -30.39 -3.97
N VAL A 330 10.57 -30.63 -4.48
CA VAL A 330 9.66 -29.57 -4.95
C VAL A 330 9.17 -28.71 -3.78
N VAL A 331 8.83 -29.29 -2.63
CA VAL A 331 8.45 -28.52 -1.43
C VAL A 331 9.60 -27.59 -1.01
N ILE A 332 10.82 -28.11 -0.91
CA ILE A 332 12.02 -27.33 -0.58
C ILE A 332 12.24 -26.24 -1.62
N ALA A 333 12.18 -26.56 -2.91
CA ALA A 333 12.38 -25.58 -3.99
C ALA A 333 11.33 -24.47 -3.95
N VAL A 334 10.05 -24.81 -3.74
CA VAL A 334 8.97 -23.82 -3.59
C VAL A 334 9.24 -22.93 -2.37
N GLU A 335 9.58 -23.49 -1.21
CA GLU A 335 9.89 -22.68 -0.02
C GLU A 335 11.15 -21.82 -0.18
N LEU A 336 12.19 -22.32 -0.85
CA LEU A 336 13.40 -21.56 -1.14
C LEU A 336 13.12 -20.42 -2.10
N VAL A 337 12.37 -20.66 -3.17
CA VAL A 337 11.91 -19.61 -4.11
C VAL A 337 11.06 -18.58 -3.38
N SER A 338 10.17 -19.05 -2.51
CA SER A 338 9.34 -18.22 -1.65
C SER A 338 10.10 -17.35 -0.64
N VAL A 339 11.31 -17.77 -0.23
CA VAL A 339 12.22 -16.98 0.61
C VAL A 339 13.14 -16.09 -0.23
N ALA A 340 13.53 -16.53 -1.42
CA ALA A 340 14.41 -15.82 -2.35
C ALA A 340 13.67 -14.77 -3.22
N LEU A 341 12.33 -14.74 -3.19
CA LEU A 341 11.47 -13.76 -3.86
C LEU A 341 11.18 -12.50 -3.01
N PRO A 342 12.21 -11.96 -2.35
CA PRO A 342 12.48 -10.55 -2.49
C PRO A 342 13.94 -10.36 -2.94
N LEU A 343 14.19 -9.40 -3.83
CA LEU A 343 15.49 -8.97 -4.36
C LEU A 343 15.88 -9.54 -5.75
N SER A 344 15.73 -8.70 -6.77
CA SER A 344 16.58 -8.61 -7.99
C SER A 344 16.54 -9.68 -9.10
N VAL A 345 16.13 -10.94 -8.87
CA VAL A 345 16.37 -12.01 -9.88
C VAL A 345 15.20 -12.27 -10.86
N LEU A 346 13.95 -11.87 -10.57
CA LEU A 346 12.85 -12.07 -11.54
C LEU A 346 12.90 -11.16 -12.77
N HIS A 347 13.82 -10.19 -12.79
CA HIS A 347 13.98 -9.25 -13.91
C HIS A 347 14.62 -9.90 -15.16
N CYS A 348 15.12 -11.13 -15.06
CA CYS A 348 15.82 -11.79 -16.17
C CYS A 348 14.95 -12.78 -16.98
N VAL A 349 13.75 -13.17 -16.52
CA VAL A 349 13.07 -14.35 -17.11
C VAL A 349 11.63 -14.14 -17.59
N GLN A 350 11.01 -12.96 -17.47
CA GLN A 350 9.63 -12.71 -17.99
C GLN A 350 8.64 -13.86 -17.69
N LEU A 351 8.77 -14.53 -16.53
CA LEU A 351 7.89 -15.63 -16.14
C LEU A 351 6.69 -15.04 -15.40
N ASP A 352 5.72 -14.61 -16.20
CA ASP A 352 4.48 -14.02 -15.73
C ASP A 352 3.61 -15.04 -14.97
N VAL A 353 3.17 -14.61 -13.79
CA VAL A 353 1.82 -14.82 -13.22
C VAL A 353 1.48 -15.98 -12.27
N THR A 354 2.09 -17.16 -12.22
CA THR A 354 1.41 -18.25 -11.44
C THR A 354 1.89 -18.52 -10.00
N LEU A 355 3.18 -18.46 -9.66
CA LEU A 355 3.63 -18.84 -8.31
C LEU A 355 3.66 -17.67 -7.31
N SER A 356 4.11 -16.49 -7.74
CA SER A 356 4.21 -15.30 -6.88
C SER A 356 2.84 -14.73 -6.47
N SER A 357 1.78 -15.10 -7.19
CA SER A 357 0.40 -14.70 -6.93
C SER A 357 -0.20 -15.42 -5.72
N VAL A 358 0.21 -16.66 -5.42
CA VAL A 358 -0.29 -17.45 -4.27
C VAL A 358 0.38 -17.05 -2.95
N GLU A 359 1.62 -16.54 -3.01
CA GLU A 359 2.28 -15.93 -1.86
C GLU A 359 1.94 -14.45 -1.66
N ARG A 360 1.57 -13.70 -2.70
CA ARG A 360 1.12 -12.31 -2.54
C ARG A 360 -0.28 -12.14 -1.97
N ILE A 361 -1.05 -13.21 -1.77
CA ILE A 361 -2.36 -13.15 -1.08
C ILE A 361 -2.21 -12.65 0.38
N HIS A 362 -1.01 -12.68 0.98
CA HIS A 362 -0.74 -12.05 2.27
C HIS A 362 -0.89 -10.51 2.24
N LYS A 363 -0.91 -9.87 1.07
CA LYS A 363 -1.14 -8.42 0.92
C LYS A 363 -2.61 -8.02 0.95
N LEU A 364 -3.55 -8.98 1.06
CA LEU A 364 -4.93 -8.65 1.39
C LEU A 364 -4.96 -8.08 2.82
N THR A 365 -5.04 -6.76 2.90
CA THR A 365 -4.94 -6.01 4.16
C THR A 365 -6.02 -6.48 5.13
N ARG A 366 -5.80 -6.30 6.44
CA ARG A 366 -6.73 -6.64 7.56
C ARG A 366 -8.21 -6.29 7.30
N ARG A 367 -8.51 -5.35 6.40
CA ARG A 367 -9.85 -4.85 6.03
C ARG A 367 -10.44 -5.42 4.72
N GLN A 368 -9.64 -6.00 3.83
CA GLN A 368 -10.12 -6.59 2.57
C GLN A 368 -10.73 -7.99 2.76
N ILE A 369 -10.57 -8.58 3.95
CA ILE A 369 -11.11 -9.90 4.34
C ILE A 369 -12.36 -9.72 5.22
N MET A 370 -13.23 -8.76 4.91
CA MET A 370 -14.59 -8.72 5.45
C MET A 370 -15.54 -9.10 4.32
N LEU A 371 -16.16 -10.29 4.41
CA LEU A 371 -17.28 -10.61 3.54
C LEU A 371 -18.52 -10.02 4.21
N PRO A 372 -19.21 -9.03 3.59
CA PRO A 372 -20.44 -8.51 4.14
C PRO A 372 -21.46 -9.65 4.28
N GLY A 373 -21.99 -9.85 5.49
CA GLY A 373 -23.04 -10.85 5.76
C GLY A 373 -22.60 -12.17 6.42
N CYS A 374 -21.31 -12.35 6.75
CA CYS A 374 -20.87 -13.54 7.48
C CYS A 374 -21.00 -13.37 9.01
N ILE A 375 -21.64 -14.32 9.70
CA ILE A 375 -21.85 -14.33 11.17
C ILE A 375 -20.55 -14.66 11.93
N ILE A 376 -19.49 -15.00 11.20
CA ILE A 376 -18.22 -15.48 11.74
C ILE A 376 -17.29 -14.29 12.04
N GLY A 377 -16.68 -14.29 13.23
CA GLY A 377 -15.77 -13.22 13.64
C GLY A 377 -14.53 -13.05 12.72
N PRO A 378 -13.96 -11.84 12.64
CA PRO A 378 -12.90 -11.48 11.67
C PRO A 378 -11.60 -12.29 11.84
N ARG A 379 -11.32 -12.79 13.04
CA ARG A 379 -10.19 -13.71 13.27
C ARG A 379 -10.39 -15.06 12.60
N LEU A 380 -11.59 -15.63 12.71
CA LEU A 380 -11.89 -16.92 12.12
C LEU A 380 -11.95 -16.81 10.59
N GLN A 381 -12.46 -15.70 10.04
CA GLN A 381 -12.43 -15.45 8.60
C GLN A 381 -11.00 -15.41 8.02
N ARG A 382 -10.06 -14.76 8.73
CA ARG A 382 -8.63 -14.71 8.34
C ARG A 382 -7.95 -16.07 8.46
N CYS A 383 -8.29 -16.85 9.49
CA CYS A 383 -7.84 -18.23 9.63
C CYS A 383 -8.34 -19.10 8.46
N THR A 384 -9.62 -19.00 8.11
CA THR A 384 -10.22 -19.72 6.99
C THR A 384 -9.56 -19.35 5.66
N LEU A 385 -9.32 -18.06 5.40
CA LEU A 385 -8.62 -17.64 4.19
C LEU A 385 -7.19 -18.20 4.16
N SER A 386 -6.47 -18.13 5.28
CA SER A 386 -5.11 -18.68 5.40
C SER A 386 -5.09 -20.18 5.10
N LEU A 387 -6.11 -20.92 5.57
CA LEU A 387 -6.31 -22.33 5.27
C LEU A 387 -6.58 -22.57 3.78
N CYS A 388 -7.51 -21.82 3.16
CA CYS A 388 -7.83 -21.94 1.74
C CYS A 388 -6.58 -21.72 0.86
N VAL A 389 -5.76 -20.71 1.17
CA VAL A 389 -4.54 -20.43 0.40
C VAL A 389 -3.49 -21.52 0.62
N SER A 390 -3.37 -22.07 1.83
CA SER A 390 -2.46 -23.19 2.11
C SER A 390 -2.87 -24.45 1.33
N LEU A 391 -4.18 -24.71 1.19
CA LEU A 391 -4.70 -25.80 0.37
C LEU A 391 -4.41 -25.59 -1.11
N VAL A 392 -4.57 -24.37 -1.63
CA VAL A 392 -4.17 -24.02 -3.01
C VAL A 392 -2.68 -24.25 -3.22
N LYS A 393 -1.83 -23.83 -2.27
CA LYS A 393 -0.37 -24.06 -2.36
C LYS A 393 -0.03 -25.55 -2.37
N ALA A 394 -0.67 -26.35 -1.52
CA ALA A 394 -0.50 -27.80 -1.52
C ALA A 394 -0.89 -28.41 -2.88
N PHE A 395 -2.01 -27.98 -3.45
CA PHE A 395 -2.44 -28.42 -4.79
C PHE A 395 -1.43 -28.04 -5.88
N VAL A 396 -0.92 -26.81 -5.86
CA VAL A 396 0.11 -26.35 -6.82
C VAL A 396 1.38 -27.20 -6.72
N ILE A 397 1.82 -27.58 -5.52
CA ILE A 397 2.96 -28.48 -5.32
C ILE A 397 2.71 -29.83 -5.98
N PHE A 398 1.52 -30.42 -5.83
CA PHE A 398 1.16 -31.67 -6.50
C PHE A 398 1.20 -31.53 -8.03
N VAL A 399 0.64 -30.44 -8.57
CA VAL A 399 0.67 -30.16 -10.01
C VAL A 399 2.12 -30.03 -10.50
N LEU A 400 2.96 -29.27 -9.80
CA LEU A 400 4.38 -29.13 -10.14
C LEU A 400 5.10 -30.47 -10.15
N CYS A 401 4.88 -31.32 -9.14
CA CYS A 401 5.50 -32.64 -9.12
C CYS A 401 5.05 -33.50 -10.31
N MET A 402 3.76 -33.45 -10.68
CA MET A 402 3.25 -34.15 -11.86
C MET A 402 3.85 -33.62 -13.16
N THR A 403 4.05 -32.29 -13.27
CA THR A 403 4.71 -31.66 -14.41
C THR A 403 6.18 -32.09 -14.51
N VAL A 404 6.92 -32.07 -13.40
CA VAL A 404 8.33 -32.52 -13.38
C VAL A 404 8.40 -34.02 -13.72
N ALA A 405 7.48 -34.84 -13.22
CA ALA A 405 7.41 -36.25 -13.57
C ALA A 405 7.10 -36.49 -15.06
N LEU A 406 6.22 -35.67 -15.65
CA LEU A 406 5.93 -35.71 -17.08
C LEU A 406 7.16 -35.34 -17.91
N LEU A 407 7.85 -34.26 -17.54
CA LEU A 407 9.09 -33.84 -18.21
C LEU A 407 10.19 -34.89 -18.10
N ALA A 408 10.40 -35.46 -16.91
CA ALA A 408 11.33 -36.57 -16.71
C ALA A 408 10.92 -37.80 -17.55
N GLY A 409 9.62 -38.07 -17.67
CA GLY A 409 9.04 -39.13 -18.49
C GLY A 409 9.16 -38.95 -20.01
N LEU A 410 9.54 -37.75 -20.49
CA LEU A 410 9.90 -37.52 -21.90
C LEU A 410 11.32 -37.99 -22.20
N PHE A 411 12.20 -37.98 -21.20
CA PHE A 411 13.60 -38.43 -21.30
C PHE A 411 13.80 -39.88 -20.81
N TYR A 412 12.94 -40.36 -19.91
CA TYR A 412 12.91 -41.72 -19.38
C TYR A 412 11.55 -42.37 -19.65
N LYS A 413 11.51 -43.69 -19.97
CA LYS A 413 10.29 -44.42 -20.37
C LYS A 413 9.03 -44.03 -19.57
N LEU A 414 7.87 -43.94 -20.25
CA LEU A 414 6.51 -43.61 -19.73
C LEU A 414 6.09 -44.23 -18.37
N LYS A 415 6.78 -45.28 -17.91
CA LYS A 415 6.57 -45.94 -16.63
C LYS A 415 6.68 -44.98 -15.43
N PHE A 416 7.52 -43.93 -15.52
CA PHE A 416 7.73 -43.01 -14.40
C PHE A 416 6.47 -42.22 -13.99
N ILE A 417 5.68 -41.76 -14.98
CA ILE A 417 4.45 -41.00 -14.73
C ILE A 417 3.37 -41.86 -14.06
N ILE A 418 3.26 -43.13 -14.48
CA ILE A 418 2.28 -44.07 -13.94
C ILE A 418 2.61 -44.39 -12.48
N VAL A 419 3.89 -44.65 -12.18
CA VAL A 419 4.39 -44.91 -10.83
C VAL A 419 4.11 -43.72 -9.90
N MET A 420 4.40 -42.48 -10.33
CA MET A 420 4.14 -41.28 -9.52
C MET A 420 2.65 -41.10 -9.17
N ARG A 421 1.74 -41.34 -10.13
CA ARG A 421 0.30 -41.19 -9.91
C ARG A 421 -0.23 -42.22 -8.91
N GLU A 422 0.17 -43.49 -9.06
CA GLU A 422 -0.23 -44.58 -8.15
C GLU A 422 0.34 -44.36 -6.76
N SER A 423 1.59 -43.90 -6.69
CA SER A 423 2.30 -43.52 -5.48
C SER A 423 1.62 -42.37 -4.71
N TYR A 424 1.08 -41.35 -5.40
CA TYR A 424 0.25 -40.31 -4.76
C TYR A 424 -1.10 -40.82 -4.27
N ALA A 425 -1.76 -41.73 -4.99
CA ALA A 425 -3.01 -42.31 -4.53
C ALA A 425 -2.83 -43.13 -3.24
N GLU A 426 -1.70 -43.83 -3.09
CA GLU A 426 -1.36 -44.62 -1.91
C GLU A 426 -1.21 -43.76 -0.64
N VAL A 427 -0.73 -42.53 -0.78
CA VAL A 427 -0.59 -41.58 0.32
C VAL A 427 -1.93 -41.25 0.97
N PHE A 428 -2.99 -41.10 0.17
CA PHE A 428 -4.34 -40.80 0.67
C PHE A 428 -5.08 -42.04 1.19
N ALA A 429 -4.53 -43.24 0.98
CA ALA A 429 -5.13 -44.50 1.44
C ALA A 429 -4.82 -44.83 2.92
N SER A 430 -3.90 -44.10 3.57
CA SER A 430 -3.51 -44.31 4.97
C SER A 430 -3.59 -43.01 5.77
N ALA A 431 -4.28 -43.05 6.92
CA ALA A 431 -4.41 -41.90 7.82
C ALA A 431 -3.04 -41.38 8.31
N THR A 432 -2.09 -42.29 8.59
CA THR A 432 -0.74 -41.92 9.04
C THR A 432 0.06 -41.22 7.95
N LYS A 433 -0.08 -41.66 6.68
CA LYS A 433 0.58 -41.03 5.53
C LYS A 433 -0.05 -39.68 5.23
N PHE A 434 -1.38 -39.59 5.25
CA PHE A 434 -2.12 -38.34 5.10
C PHE A 434 -1.74 -37.28 6.15
N PHE A 435 -1.47 -37.71 7.39
CA PHE A 435 -1.09 -36.80 8.47
C PHE A 435 0.16 -35.96 8.14
N VAL A 436 1.14 -36.52 7.43
CA VAL A 436 2.35 -35.78 7.03
C VAL A 436 2.02 -34.62 6.08
N PHE A 437 1.05 -34.79 5.18
CA PHE A 437 0.57 -33.74 4.27
C PHE A 437 -0.35 -32.75 4.99
N ALA A 438 -1.11 -33.21 5.98
CA ALA A 438 -1.88 -32.31 6.84
C ALA A 438 -0.96 -31.37 7.63
N LEU A 439 0.21 -31.84 8.09
CA LEU A 439 1.21 -31.01 8.77
C LEU A 439 1.72 -29.87 7.88
N PHE A 440 1.90 -30.10 6.57
CA PHE A 440 2.25 -29.02 5.63
C PHE A 440 1.19 -27.91 5.67
N VAL A 441 -0.08 -28.28 5.53
CA VAL A 441 -1.20 -27.33 5.50
C VAL A 441 -1.31 -26.61 6.85
N VAL A 442 -1.15 -27.31 7.96
CA VAL A 442 -1.18 -26.73 9.30
C VAL A 442 -0.06 -25.70 9.50
N PHE A 443 1.20 -26.07 9.23
CA PHE A 443 2.33 -25.15 9.43
C PHE A 443 2.29 -23.98 8.46
N ASP A 444 1.90 -24.17 7.19
CA ASP A 444 1.73 -23.06 6.25
C ASP A 444 0.56 -22.14 6.67
N THR A 445 -0.54 -22.70 7.17
CA THR A 445 -1.68 -21.93 7.69
C THR A 445 -1.30 -21.13 8.92
N CYS A 446 -0.62 -21.74 9.89
CA CYS A 446 -0.13 -21.05 11.09
C CYS A 446 0.83 -19.93 10.75
N ARG A 447 1.78 -20.17 9.83
CA ARG A 447 2.70 -19.14 9.32
C ARG A 447 1.95 -17.97 8.68
N ARG A 448 1.00 -18.27 7.78
CA ARG A 448 0.18 -17.26 7.09
C ARG A 448 -0.64 -16.44 8.06
N PHE A 449 -1.33 -17.11 8.98
CA PHE A 449 -2.14 -16.47 10.01
C PHE A 449 -1.28 -15.60 10.93
N TYR A 450 -0.11 -16.08 11.36
CA TYR A 450 0.85 -15.31 12.14
C TYR A 450 1.28 -14.05 11.40
N ASN A 451 1.66 -14.18 10.11
CA ASN A 451 2.04 -13.05 9.28
C ASN A 451 0.89 -12.03 9.15
N VAL A 452 -0.33 -12.47 8.90
CA VAL A 452 -1.51 -11.58 8.78
C VAL A 452 -1.86 -10.87 10.09
N GLU A 453 -1.57 -11.46 11.25
CA GLU A 453 -1.83 -10.81 12.55
C GLU A 453 -0.71 -9.87 13.01
N HIS A 454 0.54 -10.06 12.56
CA HIS A 454 1.72 -9.39 13.11
C HIS A 454 2.51 -8.52 12.10
N TRP A 455 2.17 -8.55 10.81
CA TRP A 455 2.63 -7.53 9.87
C TRP A 455 1.76 -6.27 10.06
N VAL A 456 2.27 -5.34 10.87
CA VAL A 456 1.84 -3.93 10.95
C VAL A 456 2.94 -3.08 10.34
#